data_AF-A0A2N6F081-F1
#
_entry.id   AF-A0A2N6F081-F1
#
_cell.length_a   1.000
_cell.length_b   1.000
_cell.length_c   1.000
_cell.angle_alpha   90.00
_cell.angle_beta   90.00
_cell.angle_gamma   90.00
#
_symmetry.space_group_name_H-M   'P 1'
#
loop_
_entity.id
_entity.type
_entity.pdbx_description
1 polymer ?
#
loop_
_entity_poly.entity_id
_entity_poly.type
_entity_poly.pdbx_seq_one_letter_code
_entity_poly.pdbx_strand_id
1 'polypeptide(L)'
;MAIKKILLILWLISLTLSGLAYAHHAALGIVDEEIYAMIDEMVADTPHAELIFEDLGAGMTAITVETRTPVEMERLIEDGLLTYSGMLDGTVRIEIDFAQNRSVVLTIYQQE
;
A
#
# COMPACT_ATOMS: atom_id res chain seq x y z
N MET A 1 44.33 -21.52 -9.90
CA MET A 1 43.07 -22.23 -9.54
C MET A 1 42.10 -21.35 -8.74
N ALA A 2 42.57 -20.46 -7.86
CA ALA A 2 41.73 -19.61 -7.00
C ALA A 2 40.86 -18.57 -7.77
N ILE A 3 41.40 -17.90 -8.79
CA ILE A 3 40.68 -16.86 -9.56
C ILE A 3 39.42 -17.40 -10.27
N LYS A 4 39.49 -18.60 -10.85
CA LYS A 4 38.31 -19.25 -11.47
C LYS A 4 37.23 -19.59 -10.43
N LYS A 5 37.62 -19.94 -9.20
CA LYS A 5 36.69 -20.22 -8.09
C LYS A 5 36.02 -18.93 -7.60
N ILE A 6 36.76 -17.84 -7.51
CA ILE A 6 36.25 -16.52 -7.12
C ILE A 6 35.25 -15.99 -8.16
N LEU A 7 35.57 -16.10 -9.45
CA LEU A 7 34.66 -15.72 -10.54
C LEU A 7 33.37 -16.54 -10.54
N LEU A 8 33.46 -17.84 -10.24
CA LEU A 8 32.29 -18.72 -10.18
C LEU A 8 31.40 -18.44 -8.97
N ILE A 9 31.99 -18.06 -7.84
CA ILE A 9 31.24 -17.62 -6.64
C ILE A 9 30.54 -16.27 -6.91
N LEU A 10 31.21 -15.33 -7.58
CA LEU A 10 30.61 -14.03 -7.92
C LEU A 10 29.39 -14.18 -8.85
N TRP A 11 29.47 -15.11 -9.80
CA TRP A 11 28.36 -15.46 -10.70
C TRP A 11 27.17 -16.07 -9.95
N LEU A 12 27.45 -16.93 -8.96
CA LEU A 12 26.41 -17.57 -8.16
C LEU A 12 25.65 -16.56 -7.28
N ILE A 13 26.36 -15.60 -6.68
CA ILE A 13 25.77 -14.53 -5.87
C ILE A 13 24.89 -13.60 -6.71
N SER A 14 25.32 -13.28 -7.94
CA SER A 14 24.54 -12.46 -8.87
C SER A 14 23.24 -13.14 -9.30
N LEU A 15 23.19 -14.48 -9.33
CA LEU A 15 21.97 -15.23 -9.66
C LEU A 15 20.97 -15.26 -8.50
N THR A 16 21.45 -15.23 -7.26
CA THR A 16 20.60 -15.28 -6.06
C THR A 16 20.02 -13.93 -5.66
N LEU A 17 20.61 -12.82 -6.08
CA LEU A 17 20.07 -11.47 -5.82
C LEU A 17 18.79 -11.17 -6.61
N SER A 18 18.56 -11.83 -7.75
CA SER A 18 17.38 -11.64 -8.59
C SER A 18 16.08 -12.13 -7.96
N GLY A 19 16.15 -13.00 -6.95
CA GLY A 19 14.97 -13.61 -6.32
C GLY A 19 14.26 -12.72 -5.30
N LEU A 20 14.95 -11.73 -4.72
CA LEU A 20 14.36 -10.83 -3.71
C LEU A 20 13.39 -9.80 -4.32
N ALA A 21 13.48 -9.54 -5.62
CA ALA A 21 12.61 -8.60 -6.33
C ALA A 21 11.23 -9.18 -6.71
N TYR A 22 11.02 -10.50 -6.56
CA TYR A 22 9.83 -11.21 -7.10
C TYR A 22 8.85 -11.74 -6.05
N ALA A 23 9.01 -11.40 -4.78
CA ALA A 23 8.09 -11.84 -3.72
C ALA A 23 6.94 -10.86 -3.43
N HIS A 24 6.95 -9.63 -3.95
CA HIS A 24 5.85 -8.65 -3.82
C HIS A 24 5.05 -8.54 -5.12
N HIS A 25 4.33 -9.60 -5.50
CA HIS A 25 3.27 -9.44 -6.49
C HIS A 25 2.05 -8.79 -5.81
N ALA A 26 2.10 -7.47 -5.63
CA ALA A 26 0.89 -6.67 -5.44
C ALA A 26 0.10 -6.69 -6.74
N ALA A 27 -0.80 -7.68 -6.90
CA ALA A 27 -1.95 -7.77 -7.82
C ALA A 27 -1.81 -7.39 -9.32
N LEU A 28 -0.64 -6.99 -9.80
CA LEU A 28 -0.41 -6.54 -11.17
C LEU A 28 -0.54 -7.71 -12.14
N GLY A 29 -1.61 -7.68 -12.96
CA GLY A 29 -1.84 -8.60 -14.06
C GLY A 29 -2.65 -9.88 -13.75
N ILE A 30 -3.28 -10.00 -12.58
CA ILE A 30 -4.19 -11.14 -12.27
C ILE A 30 -5.59 -10.92 -12.86
N VAL A 31 -6.01 -9.66 -12.95
CA VAL A 31 -7.31 -9.22 -13.44
C VAL A 31 -7.06 -8.26 -14.60
N ASP A 32 -7.83 -8.41 -15.69
CA ASP A 32 -7.72 -7.53 -16.87
C ASP A 32 -8.09 -6.09 -16.48
N GLU A 33 -7.43 -5.11 -17.10
CA GLU A 33 -7.72 -3.68 -16.91
C GLU A 33 -9.21 -3.37 -17.20
N GLU A 34 -9.80 -4.06 -18.17
CA GLU A 34 -11.23 -3.94 -18.48
C GLU A 34 -12.11 -4.33 -17.28
N ILE A 35 -11.69 -5.33 -16.50
CA ILE A 35 -12.44 -5.76 -15.31
C ILE A 35 -12.28 -4.75 -14.17
N TYR A 36 -11.10 -4.15 -13.98
CA TYR A 36 -10.93 -3.06 -13.01
C TYR A 36 -11.80 -1.87 -13.37
N ALA A 37 -11.81 -1.46 -14.64
CA ALA A 37 -12.66 -0.37 -15.13
C ALA A 37 -14.16 -0.68 -14.97
N MET A 38 -14.58 -1.92 -15.24
CA MET A 38 -15.97 -2.36 -15.05
C MET A 38 -16.36 -2.36 -13.57
N ILE A 39 -15.49 -2.81 -12.67
CA ILE A 39 -15.75 -2.76 -11.22
C ILE A 39 -15.86 -1.30 -10.77
N ASP A 40 -14.96 -0.43 -11.23
CA ASP A 40 -14.95 0.98 -10.86
C ASP A 40 -16.24 1.67 -11.29
N GLU A 41 -16.71 1.42 -12.52
CA GLU A 41 -18.02 1.89 -13.00
C GLU A 41 -19.17 1.35 -12.14
N MET A 42 -19.14 0.06 -11.77
CA MET A 42 -20.18 -0.56 -10.94
C MET A 42 -20.21 -0.02 -9.50
N VAL A 43 -19.09 0.46 -8.97
CA VAL A 43 -19.01 0.98 -7.59
C VAL A 43 -18.97 2.50 -7.50
N ALA A 44 -18.77 3.24 -8.60
CA ALA A 44 -18.62 4.69 -8.64
C ALA A 44 -19.73 5.47 -7.88
N ASP A 45 -20.98 4.98 -7.98
CA ASP A 45 -22.15 5.57 -7.34
C ASP A 45 -22.42 5.04 -5.92
N THR A 46 -21.67 4.03 -5.47
CA THR A 46 -21.75 3.53 -4.10
C THR A 46 -20.95 4.44 -3.16
N PRO A 47 -21.37 4.65 -1.91
CA PRO A 47 -20.49 5.27 -0.91
C PRO A 47 -19.31 4.34 -0.59
N HIS A 48 -18.13 4.69 -1.06
CA HIS A 48 -16.87 4.00 -0.79
C HIS A 48 -15.76 4.99 -0.46
N ALA A 49 -14.72 4.52 0.22
CA ALA A 49 -13.50 5.29 0.44
C ALA A 49 -12.52 5.08 -0.70
N GLU A 50 -11.77 6.11 -1.03
CA GLU A 50 -10.62 6.01 -1.93
C GLU A 50 -9.39 5.62 -1.12
N LEU A 51 -8.62 4.65 -1.61
CA LEU A 51 -7.40 4.15 -0.96
C LEU A 51 -6.20 4.38 -1.87
N ILE A 52 -5.24 5.18 -1.40
CA ILE A 52 -4.03 5.52 -2.13
C ILE A 52 -2.82 5.02 -1.34
N PHE A 53 -1.93 4.28 -2.01
CA PHE A 53 -0.68 3.78 -1.43
C PHE A 53 0.49 4.50 -2.08
N GLU A 54 1.28 5.20 -1.29
CA GLU A 54 2.45 5.95 -1.73
C GLU A 54 3.72 5.43 -1.04
N ASP A 55 4.70 4.99 -1.82
CA ASP A 55 6.06 4.73 -1.33
C ASP A 55 6.83 6.06 -1.29
N LEU A 56 7.15 6.52 -0.09
CA LEU A 56 7.89 7.76 0.15
C LEU A 56 9.42 7.53 0.14
N GLY A 57 9.86 6.29 -0.06
CA GLY A 57 11.25 5.87 -0.04
C GLY A 57 11.80 5.65 1.36
N ALA A 58 13.02 5.09 1.44
CA ALA A 58 13.73 4.85 2.70
C ALA A 58 12.93 4.03 3.74
N GLY A 59 12.07 3.11 3.29
CA GLY A 59 11.23 2.29 4.16
C GLY A 59 10.00 3.02 4.72
N MET A 60 9.66 4.19 4.16
CA MET A 60 8.47 4.94 4.53
C MET A 60 7.34 4.74 3.51
N THR A 61 6.17 4.37 4.00
CA THR A 61 4.94 4.23 3.22
C THR A 61 3.87 5.15 3.77
N ALA A 62 3.13 5.81 2.89
CA ALA A 62 1.91 6.55 3.24
C ALA A 62 0.69 5.82 2.64
N ILE A 63 -0.33 5.62 3.48
CA ILE A 63 -1.63 5.09 3.08
C ILE A 63 -2.66 6.18 3.33
N THR A 64 -3.30 6.67 2.28
CA THR A 64 -4.32 7.72 2.37
C THR A 64 -5.70 7.13 2.12
N VAL A 65 -6.63 7.42 3.02
CA VAL A 65 -8.04 7.01 2.98
C VAL A 65 -8.89 8.28 2.87
N GLU A 66 -9.60 8.46 1.76
CA GLU A 66 -10.47 9.62 1.56
C GLU A 66 -11.95 9.23 1.61
N THR A 67 -12.76 9.97 2.37
CA THR A 67 -14.21 9.81 2.42
C THR A 67 -14.94 11.11 2.12
N ARG A 68 -16.17 11.00 1.60
CA ARG A 68 -16.98 12.17 1.22
C ARG A 68 -17.60 12.84 2.45
N THR A 69 -17.78 12.09 3.54
CA THR A 69 -18.34 12.62 4.79
C THR A 69 -17.60 12.10 6.04
N PRO A 70 -17.70 12.81 7.18
CA PRO A 70 -17.10 12.34 8.43
C PRO A 70 -17.74 11.08 8.98
N VAL A 71 -19.04 10.87 8.68
CA VAL A 71 -19.78 9.69 9.14
C VAL A 71 -19.29 8.42 8.41
N GLU A 72 -18.88 8.53 7.15
CA GLU A 72 -18.23 7.42 6.44
C GLU A 72 -16.88 7.06 7.08
N MET A 73 -16.06 8.07 7.43
CA MET A 73 -14.80 7.84 8.12
C MET A 73 -15.02 7.20 9.50
N GLU A 74 -16.00 7.69 10.26
CA GLU A 74 -16.38 7.12 11.57
C GLU A 74 -16.73 5.64 11.45
N ARG A 75 -17.53 5.25 10.44
CA ARG A 75 -17.87 3.84 10.20
C ARG A 75 -16.66 2.98 9.89
N LEU A 76 -15.69 3.48 9.13
CA LEU A 76 -14.45 2.74 8.85
C LEU A 76 -13.61 2.56 10.11
N ILE A 77 -13.55 3.60 10.95
CA ILE A 77 -12.87 3.53 12.25
C ILE A 77 -13.57 2.51 13.16
N GLU A 78 -14.90 2.51 13.22
CA GLU A 78 -15.71 1.54 13.97
C GLU A 78 -15.54 0.11 13.45
N ASP A 79 -15.40 -0.08 12.14
CA ASP A 79 -15.16 -1.38 11.49
C ASP A 79 -13.70 -1.87 11.69
N GLY A 80 -12.89 -1.11 12.41
CA GLY A 80 -11.57 -1.55 12.89
C GLY A 80 -10.39 -1.02 12.09
N LEU A 81 -10.56 0.02 11.26
CA LEU A 81 -9.46 0.65 10.51
C LEU A 81 -8.25 0.96 11.41
N LEU A 82 -8.48 1.52 12.59
CA LEU A 82 -7.40 1.84 13.53
C LEU A 82 -6.77 0.59 14.14
N THR A 83 -7.55 -0.48 14.34
CA THR A 83 -7.03 -1.78 14.80
C THR A 83 -6.06 -2.35 13.76
N TYR A 84 -6.43 -2.34 12.49
CA TYR A 84 -5.55 -2.80 11.41
C TYR A 84 -4.30 -1.93 11.28
N SER A 85 -4.43 -0.60 11.42
CA SER A 85 -3.28 0.30 11.41
C SER A 85 -2.29 0.02 12.55
N GLY A 86 -2.78 -0.42 13.71
CA GLY A 86 -1.94 -0.81 14.85
C GLY A 86 -1.25 -2.17 14.68
N MET A 87 -1.61 -2.95 13.64
CA MET A 87 -0.93 -4.19 13.29
C MET A 87 0.22 -3.98 12.30
N LEU A 88 0.39 -2.77 11.77
CA LEU A 88 1.52 -2.43 10.90
C LEU A 88 2.83 -2.45 11.70
N ASP A 89 3.89 -2.88 11.06
CA ASP A 89 5.22 -2.97 11.69
C ASP A 89 5.94 -1.61 11.67
N GLY A 90 6.82 -1.41 12.66
CA GLY A 90 7.61 -0.19 12.79
C GLY A 90 6.88 0.97 13.48
N THR A 91 7.27 2.20 13.11
CA THR A 91 6.67 3.42 13.68
C THR A 91 5.49 3.86 12.82
N VAL A 92 4.30 3.87 13.42
CA VAL A 92 3.05 4.28 12.76
C VAL A 92 2.60 5.64 13.28
N ARG A 93 2.32 6.57 12.37
CA ARG A 93 1.70 7.87 12.66
C ARG A 93 0.43 8.00 11.83
N ILE A 94 -0.66 8.38 12.49
CA ILE A 94 -1.97 8.56 11.85
C ILE A 94 -2.35 10.04 11.94
N GLU A 95 -2.72 10.61 10.82
CA GLU A 95 -3.25 11.97 10.69
C GLU A 95 -4.67 11.90 10.14
N ILE A 96 -5.57 12.72 10.69
CA ILE A 96 -6.96 12.82 10.25
C ILE A 96 -7.28 14.29 10.02
N ASP A 97 -7.53 14.65 8.77
CA ASP A 97 -7.83 16.00 8.33
C ASP A 97 -9.30 16.13 7.92
N PHE A 98 -9.99 17.07 8.54
CA PHE A 98 -11.38 17.42 8.23
C PHE A 98 -11.39 18.65 7.31
N ALA A 99 -11.76 18.45 6.06
CA ALA A 99 -11.81 19.53 5.08
C ALA A 99 -13.09 20.39 5.22
N GLN A 100 -13.03 21.63 4.74
CA GLN A 100 -14.15 22.58 4.81
C GLN A 100 -15.39 22.13 4.02
N ASN A 101 -15.21 21.28 3.02
CA ASN A 101 -16.26 20.68 2.19
C ASN A 101 -16.91 19.44 2.84
N ARG A 102 -16.57 19.11 4.10
CA ARG A 102 -17.00 17.92 4.84
C ARG A 102 -16.35 16.60 4.40
N SER A 103 -15.41 16.59 3.46
CA SER A 103 -14.60 15.40 3.23
C SER A 103 -13.63 15.18 4.38
N VAL A 104 -13.22 13.94 4.57
CA VAL A 104 -12.22 13.56 5.58
C VAL A 104 -11.13 12.76 4.90
N VAL A 105 -9.89 13.13 5.19
CA VAL A 105 -8.69 12.44 4.71
C VAL A 105 -7.99 11.86 5.93
N LEU A 106 -7.75 10.56 5.94
CA LEU A 106 -6.94 9.90 6.96
C LEU A 106 -5.66 9.41 6.29
N THR A 107 -4.50 9.82 6.79
CA THR A 107 -3.21 9.40 6.29
C THR A 107 -2.46 8.62 7.35
N ILE A 108 -2.05 7.40 7.01
CA ILE A 108 -1.23 6.52 7.84
C ILE A 108 0.18 6.53 7.27
N TYR A 109 1.11 7.07 8.04
CA TYR A 109 2.54 6.97 7.76
C TYR A 109 3.11 5.78 8.52
N GLN A 110 3.73 4.86 7.80
CA GLN A 110 4.48 3.74 8.34
C GLN A 110 5.95 3.94 8.03
N GLN A 111 6.80 3.80 9.03
CA GLN A 111 8.26 3.73 8.87
C GLN A 111 8.75 2.39 9.41
N GLU A 112 9.25 1.53 8.53
CA GLU A 112 9.94 0.28 8.86
C GLU A 112 11.36 0.53 9.40
#